data_AF-A0A4P5Y0L8-F1
#
_entry.id   AF-A0A4P5Y0L8-F1
#
_cell.length_a   1.000
_cell.length_b   1.000
_cell.length_c   1.000
_cell.angle_alpha   90.00
_cell.angle_beta   90.00
_cell.angle_gamma   90.00
#
_symmetry.space_group_name_H-M   'P 1'
#
loop_
_entity.id
_entity.type
_entity.pdbx_description
1 polymer ?
#
loop_
_entity_poly.entity_id
_entity_poly.type
_entity_poly.pdbx_seq_one_letter_code
_entity_poly.pdbx_strand_id
1 'polypeptide(L)' 'MATGHVIGRCHQRHRQQEFLKFLDLIDQTIPAEPGVEIHLVMDNDATHKAPRVKHWFAKRPRFQVHFTPTSAS' A
#
# COMPACT_ATOMS: atom_id res chain seq x y z
N MET A 1 14.68 -15.93 1.37
CA MET A 1 15.28 -15.35 0.13
C MET A 1 14.38 -14.22 -0.33
N ALA A 2 14.94 -13.04 -0.63
CA ALA A 2 14.17 -11.94 -1.24
C ALA A 2 14.18 -12.13 -2.77
N THR A 3 13.03 -11.90 -3.43
CA THR A 3 12.86 -12.15 -4.87
C THR A 3 13.28 -10.98 -5.75
N GLY A 4 13.38 -9.76 -5.19
CA GLY A 4 13.67 -8.54 -5.95
C GLY A 4 12.59 -8.16 -6.98
N HIS A 5 11.39 -8.73 -6.88
CA HIS A 5 10.31 -8.46 -7.81
C HIS A 5 9.76 -7.03 -7.64
N VAL A 6 9.58 -6.32 -8.75
CA VAL A 6 9.09 -4.94 -8.77
C VAL A 6 7.72 -4.87 -9.43
N ILE A 7 6.75 -4.27 -8.75
CA ILE A 7 5.42 -3.97 -9.27
C ILE A 7 5.31 -2.44 -9.36
N GLY A 8 5.08 -1.91 -10.55
CA GLY A 8 4.99 -0.48 -10.80
C GLY A 8 3.75 -0.10 -11.61
N ARG A 9 3.11 1.02 -11.25
CA ARG A 9 2.06 1.66 -12.03
C ARG A 9 2.24 3.17 -12.01
N CYS A 10 2.33 3.78 -13.19
CA CYS A 10 2.28 5.24 -13.32
C CYS A 10 0.85 5.69 -13.57
N HIS A 11 0.45 6.76 -12.89
CA HIS A 11 -0.85 7.38 -13.08
C HIS A 11 -0.67 8.87 -13.40
N GLN A 12 -1.61 9.43 -14.17
CA GLN A 12 -1.55 10.84 -14.59
C GLN A 12 -1.66 11.83 -13.41
N ARG A 13 -2.21 11.39 -12.27
CA ARG A 13 -2.42 12.24 -11.09
C ARG A 13 -2.12 11.46 -9.81
N HIS A 14 -1.63 12.17 -8.81
CA HIS A 14 -1.35 11.64 -7.47
C HIS A 14 -2.57 11.85 -6.56
N ARG A 15 -3.50 10.88 -6.50
CA ARG A 15 -4.66 10.95 -5.59
C ARG A 15 -4.98 9.59 -4.97
N GLN A 16 -5.78 9.64 -3.91
CA GLN A 16 -6.25 8.45 -3.19
C GLN A 16 -6.90 7.38 -4.08
N GLN A 17 -7.60 7.76 -5.16
CA GLN A 17 -8.30 6.78 -6.01
C GLN A 17 -7.32 5.98 -6.88
N GLU A 18 -6.25 6.62 -7.35
CA GLU A 18 -5.16 5.95 -8.06
C GLU A 18 -4.38 5.06 -7.10
N PHE A 19 -4.11 5.56 -5.89
CA PHE A 19 -3.44 4.79 -4.84
C PHE A 19 -4.22 3.53 -4.44
N LEU A 20 -5.54 3.62 -4.25
CA LEU A 20 -6.39 2.46 -3.97
C LEU A 20 -6.34 1.40 -5.07
N LYS A 21 -6.34 1.81 -6.35
CA LYS A 21 -6.19 0.86 -7.48
C LYS A 21 -4.84 0.14 -7.44
N PHE A 22 -3.79 0.84 -7.00
CA PHE A 22 -2.47 0.23 -6.83
C PHE A 22 -2.44 -0.77 -5.66
N LEU A 23 -3.10 -0.45 -4.54
CA LEU A 23 -3.27 -1.39 -3.43
C LEU A 23 -4.05 -2.64 -3.85
N ASP A 24 -5.11 -2.48 -4.66
CA ASP A 24 -5.86 -3.62 -5.20
C ASP A 24 -4.97 -4.49 -6.11
N LEU A 25 -4.06 -3.90 -6.89
CA LEU A 25 -3.09 -4.64 -7.70
C LEU A 25 -2.12 -5.45 -6.84
N ILE A 26 -1.59 -4.85 -5.75
CA ILE A 26 -0.70 -5.54 -4.81
C ILE A 26 -1.45 -6.72 -4.17
N ASP A 27 -2.68 -6.49 -3.69
CA ASP A 27 -3.53 -7.49 -3.04
C ASP A 27 -3.81 -8.70 -3.96
N GLN A 28 -3.99 -8.45 -5.26
CA GLN A 28 -4.19 -9.50 -6.28
C GLN A 28 -2.90 -10.22 -6.67
N THR A 29 -1.75 -9.56 -6.59
CA THR A 29 -0.47 -10.13 -7.02
C THR A 29 0.15 -11.01 -5.94
N ILE A 30 -0.07 -10.69 -4.66
CA ILE A 30 0.51 -11.41 -3.53
C ILE A 30 -0.49 -12.48 -3.03
N PRO A 31 -0.15 -13.78 -3.15
CA PRO A 31 -1.01 -14.87 -2.70
C PRO A 31 -1.45 -14.70 -1.24
N ALA A 32 -2.74 -14.96 -0.99
CA ALA A 32 -3.33 -14.90 0.35
C ALA A 32 -3.16 -16.22 1.10
N GLU A 33 -1.91 -16.60 1.32
CA GLU A 33 -1.56 -17.83 2.04
C GLU A 33 -1.45 -17.57 3.56
N PRO A 34 -1.74 -18.58 4.41
CA PRO A 34 -1.57 -18.46 5.86
C PRO A 34 -0.14 -18.03 6.23
N GLY A 35 -0.02 -17.00 7.06
CA GLY A 35 1.26 -16.47 7.53
C GLY A 35 1.97 -15.49 6.58
N VAL A 36 1.37 -15.15 5.43
CA VAL A 36 1.90 -14.11 4.53
C VAL A 36 1.36 -12.73 4.94
N GLU A 37 2.26 -11.89 5.45
CA GLU A 37 1.99 -10.48 5.78
C GLU A 37 2.63 -9.55 4.75
N ILE A 38 1.98 -8.40 4.51
CA ILE A 38 2.46 -7.36 3.59
C ILE A 38 2.84 -6.13 4.42
N HIS A 39 4.13 -5.86 4.53
CA HIS A 39 4.64 -4.65 5.19
C HIS A 39 4.79 -3.54 4.16
N LEU A 40 3.99 -2.48 4.30
CA LEU A 40 4.00 -1.32 3.41
C LEU A 40 4.70 -0.17 4.12
N VAL A 41 5.85 0.26 3.60
CA VAL A 41 6.55 1.47 4.07
C VAL A 41 6.27 2.59 3.09
N MET A 42 5.69 3.69 3.56
CA MET A 42 5.29 4.82 2.72
C MET A 42 5.73 6.14 3.34
N ASP A 43 5.82 7.18 2.51
CA ASP A 43 5.96 8.53 3.03
C ASP A 43 4.70 8.97 3.80
N ASN A 44 4.78 10.11 4.48
CA ASN A 44 3.71 10.59 5.34
C ASN A 44 2.59 11.36 4.61
N ASP A 45 2.47 11.23 3.28
CA ASP A 45 1.57 12.03 2.44
C ASP A 45 0.09 11.85 2.83
N ALA A 46 -0.69 12.93 2.66
CA ALA A 46 -2.09 12.96 3.04
C ALA A 46 -2.95 11.97 2.24
N THR A 47 -2.57 11.64 1.01
CA THR A 47 -3.30 10.68 0.17
C THR A 47 -3.35 9.29 0.79
N HIS A 48 -2.30 8.87 1.49
CA HIS A 48 -2.22 7.57 2.17
C HIS A 48 -3.09 7.49 3.44
N LYS A 49 -3.50 8.64 3.98
CA LYS A 49 -4.29 8.74 5.22
C LYS A 49 -5.76 9.05 5.00
N ALA A 50 -6.18 9.16 3.74
CA ALA A 50 -7.56 9.47 3.42
C ALA A 50 -8.53 8.41 3.99
N PRO A 51 -9.75 8.78 4.42
CA PRO A 51 -10.68 7.85 5.06
C PRO A 51 -10.94 6.57 4.26
N ARG A 52 -11.01 6.67 2.93
CA ARG A 52 -11.21 5.50 2.04
C ARG A 52 -10.03 4.53 2.08
N VAL A 53 -8.81 5.04 2.21
CA VAL A 53 -7.59 4.23 2.31
C VAL A 53 -7.53 3.53 3.67
N LYS A 54 -7.82 4.25 4.76
CA LYS A 54 -7.93 3.65 6.10
C LYS A 54 -8.96 2.53 6.15
N HIS A 55 -10.14 2.75 5.56
CA HIS A 55 -11.18 1.72 5.48
C HIS A 55 -10.78 0.51 4.63
N TRP A 56 -9.99 0.74 3.57
CA TRP A 56 -9.47 -0.34 2.74
C TRP A 56 -8.52 -1.25 3.52
N PHE A 57 -7.62 -0.68 4.31
CA PHE A 57 -6.71 -1.43 5.19
C PHE A 57 -7.44 -2.13 6.34
N ALA A 58 -8.45 -1.48 6.94
CA ALA A 58 -9.23 -2.09 8.02
C ALA A 58 -9.92 -3.40 7.61
N LYS A 59 -10.26 -3.55 6.32
CA LYS A 59 -10.83 -4.78 5.75
C LYS A 59 -9.78 -5.86 5.45
N ARG A 60 -8.49 -5.54 5.54
CA ARG A 60 -7.37 -6.39 5.09
C ARG A 60 -6.25 -6.38 6.15
N PRO A 61 -6.43 -7.13 7.25
CA PRO A 61 -5.49 -7.12 8.38
C PRO A 61 -4.09 -7.66 8.06
N ARG A 62 -3.91 -8.32 6.90
CA ARG A 62 -2.58 -8.77 6.42
C ARG A 62 -1.65 -7.63 6.02
N PHE A 63 -2.15 -6.41 5.86
CA PHE A 63 -1.34 -5.23 5.55
C PHE A 63 -0.89 -4.53 6.84
N GLN A 64 0.42 -4.50 7.07
CA GLN A 64 1.08 -3.75 8.13
C GLN A 64 1.64 -2.46 7.55
N VAL A 65 1.03 -1.32 7.90
CA VAL A 65 1.37 -0.01 7.32
C VAL A 65 2.33 0.76 8.23
N HIS A 66 3.45 1.20 7.66
CA HIS A 66 4.48 1.99 8.31
C HIS A 66 4.66 3.30 7.54
N PHE A 67 4.73 4.41 8.27
CA PHE A 67 4.97 5.74 7.69
C PHE A 67 6.38 6.21 8.05
N THR A 68 7.08 6.83 7.10
CA THR A 68 8.31 7.55 7.42
C THR A 68 8.00 8.75 8.33
N PRO A 69 8.98 9.22 9.13
CA PRO A 69 8.81 10.43 9.93
C PRO A 69 8.41 11.65 9.08
N THR A 70 7.75 12.62 9.71
CA THR A 70 7.46 13.91 9.06
C THR A 70 8.77 14.55 8.57
N SER A 71 8.74 15.13 7.37
CA SER A 71 9.90 15.74 6.70
C SER A 71 10.96 14.76 6.18
N ALA A 72 10.65 13.46 6.11
CA ALA A 72 11.51 12.43 5.51
C ALA A 72 11.02 12.04 4.10
N SER A 73 11.21 12.96 3.15
CA SER A 73 10.84 12.85 1.73
C SER A 73 12.06 12.79 0.82
#